data_AF-A0A378XCF3-F1
#
_entry.id   AF-A0A378XCF3-F1
#
_cell.length_a   1.000
_cell.length_b   1.000
_cell.length_c   1.000
_cell.angle_alpha   90.00
_cell.angle_beta   90.00
_cell.angle_gamma   90.00
#
_symmetry.space_group_name_H-M   'P 1'
#
loop_
_entity.id
_entity.type
_entity.pdbx_description
1 polymer ?
#
loop_
_entity_poly.entity_id
_entity_poly.type
_entity_poly.pdbx_seq_one_letter_code
_entity_poly.pdbx_strand_id
1 'polypeptide(L)'
;MATIEQGFGDELFYPNVASSAAHLLYFIIKNHPFADENKRTGSFLFLWHLRVNQHLLNKPVEQLVNDNTLVALALLVAESLAEQKELMIHLVEHFILLKKDMKD
;
A
#
# COMPACT_ATOMS: atom_id res chain seq x y z
N MET A 1 10.03 -6.78 -12.97
CA MET A 1 8.70 -6.54 -12.36
C MET A 1 8.77 -7.16 -10.98
N ALA A 2 8.89 -6.32 -9.94
CA ALA A 2 9.26 -6.76 -8.60
C ALA A 2 8.12 -7.55 -7.91
N THR A 3 8.39 -8.81 -7.56
CA THR A 3 8.34 -9.44 -6.22
C THR A 3 7.19 -9.13 -5.24
N ILE A 4 6.10 -8.46 -5.62
CA ILE A 4 4.99 -8.16 -4.69
C ILE A 4 4.16 -9.41 -4.32
N GLU A 5 4.21 -10.46 -5.13
CA GLU A 5 3.49 -11.73 -4.86
C GLU A 5 4.44 -12.90 -4.54
N GLN A 6 5.73 -12.61 -4.31
CA GLN A 6 6.72 -13.65 -4.00
C GLN A 6 6.82 -13.88 -2.48
N GLY A 7 7.36 -15.05 -2.13
CA GLY A 7 7.63 -15.46 -0.76
C GLY A 7 8.90 -16.31 -0.71
N PHE A 8 9.31 -16.69 0.50
CA PHE A 8 10.38 -17.66 0.72
C PHE A 8 9.82 -18.91 1.41
N GLY A 9 9.92 -20.07 0.75
CA GLY A 9 9.25 -21.28 1.21
C GLY A 9 7.73 -21.09 1.22
N ASP A 10 7.12 -21.30 2.39
CA ASP A 10 5.67 -21.14 2.60
C ASP A 10 5.26 -19.74 3.09
N GLU A 11 6.22 -18.82 3.29
CA GLU A 11 5.97 -17.46 3.80
C GLU A 11 5.94 -16.43 2.67
N LEU A 12 4.81 -15.72 2.52
CA LEU A 12 4.70 -14.57 1.62
C LEU A 12 5.48 -13.37 2.17
N PHE A 13 6.20 -12.63 1.30
CA PHE A 13 6.85 -11.38 1.72
C PHE A 13 5.85 -10.32 2.19
N TYR A 14 4.64 -10.34 1.63
CA TYR A 14 3.53 -9.49 2.02
C TYR A 14 2.31 -10.37 2.30
N PRO A 15 1.93 -10.58 3.57
CA PRO A 15 0.95 -11.61 3.94
C PRO A 15 -0.48 -11.28 3.50
N ASN A 16 -0.76 -10.05 3.08
CA ASN A 16 -2.08 -9.62 2.62
C ASN A 16 -2.04 -8.40 1.68
N VAL A 17 -3.20 -8.03 1.14
CA VAL A 17 -3.38 -6.89 0.22
C VAL A 17 -2.99 -5.56 0.88
N ALA A 18 -3.29 -5.37 2.17
CA ALA A 18 -2.93 -4.14 2.87
C ALA A 18 -1.40 -3.96 2.92
N SER A 19 -0.69 -5.04 3.26
CA SER A 19 0.76 -5.02 3.37
C SER A 19 1.45 -4.82 2.02
N SER A 20 1.00 -5.52 0.97
CA SER A 20 1.54 -5.34 -0.38
C SER A 20 1.26 -3.94 -0.93
N ALA A 21 0.06 -3.39 -0.70
CA ALA A 21 -0.29 -2.02 -1.09
C ALA A 21 0.58 -0.97 -0.37
N ALA A 22 0.76 -1.13 0.95
CA ALA A 22 1.57 -0.21 1.76
C ALA A 22 3.03 -0.18 1.30
N HIS A 23 3.62 -1.35 1.05
CA HIS A 23 4.98 -1.46 0.54
C HIS A 23 5.12 -0.91 -0.88
N LEU A 24 4.14 -1.16 -1.76
CA LEU A 24 4.11 -0.58 -3.09
C LEU A 24 4.12 0.96 -3.04
N LEU A 25 3.26 1.57 -2.22
CA LEU A 25 3.25 3.03 -2.04
C LEU A 25 4.59 3.53 -1.50
N TYR A 26 5.11 2.88 -0.44
CA TYR A 26 6.35 3.28 0.20
C TYR A 26 7.54 3.24 -0.77
N PHE A 27 7.77 2.11 -1.44
CA PHE A 27 8.95 1.93 -2.27
C PHE A 27 8.92 2.78 -3.54
N ILE A 28 7.77 2.95 -4.19
CA ILE A 28 7.70 3.81 -5.37
C ILE A 28 7.98 5.26 -4.99
N ILE A 29 7.45 5.73 -3.86
CA ILE A 29 7.71 7.11 -3.41
C ILE A 29 9.15 7.30 -2.93
N LYS A 30 9.67 6.41 -2.08
CA LYS A 30 10.98 6.56 -1.45
C LYS A 30 12.17 6.24 -2.34
N ASN A 31 12.07 5.21 -3.16
CA ASN A 31 13.21 4.75 -3.95
C ASN A 31 13.35 5.53 -5.26
N HIS A 32 12.38 6.40 -5.57
CA HIS A 32 12.35 7.22 -6.78
C HIS A 32 12.72 6.45 -8.07
N PRO A 33 12.06 5.30 -8.36
CA PRO A 33 12.46 4.44 -9.48
C PRO A 33 12.17 5.04 -10.86
N PHE A 34 11.35 6.09 -10.94
CA PHE A 34 11.04 6.81 -12.18
C PHE A 34 11.77 8.16 -12.23
N ALA A 35 12.04 8.62 -13.46
CA ALA A 35 12.72 9.90 -13.72
C ALA A 35 11.97 11.11 -13.11
N ASP A 36 10.63 11.06 -13.07
CA ASP A 36 9.80 12.07 -12.41
C ASP A 36 8.48 11.42 -11.92
N GLU A 37 7.73 12.18 -11.14
CA GLU A 37 6.35 11.91 -10.74
C GLU A 37 6.14 10.68 -9.84
N ASN A 38 7.19 10.21 -9.17
CA ASN A 38 7.17 9.06 -8.26
C ASN A 38 6.01 9.08 -7.24
N LYS A 39 5.65 10.25 -6.72
CA LYS A 39 4.48 10.42 -5.83
C LYS A 39 3.16 10.10 -6.53
N ARG A 40 2.93 10.65 -7.72
CA ARG A 40 1.71 10.42 -8.51
C ARG A 40 1.64 8.97 -9.00
N THR A 41 2.75 8.44 -9.51
CA THR A 41 2.83 7.04 -9.94
C THR A 41 2.62 6.07 -8.77
N GLY A 42 3.23 6.34 -7.61
CA GLY A 42 3.04 5.55 -6.39
C GLY A 42 1.59 5.56 -5.90
N SER A 43 0.96 6.74 -5.83
CA SER A 43 -0.46 6.88 -5.47
C SER A 43 -1.39 6.17 -6.46
N PHE A 44 -1.12 6.27 -7.76
CA PHE A 44 -1.89 5.59 -8.79
C PHE A 44 -1.79 4.07 -8.65
N LEU A 45 -0.57 3.53 -8.56
CA LEU A 45 -0.34 2.10 -8.42
C LEU A 45 -0.93 1.54 -7.12
N PHE A 46 -0.86 2.32 -6.03
CA PHE A 46 -1.50 2.00 -4.76
C PHE A 46 -3.03 1.85 -4.91
N LEU A 47 -3.72 2.85 -5.47
CA LEU A 47 -5.16 2.78 -5.69
C LEU A 47 -5.55 1.67 -6.66
N TRP A 48 -4.78 1.50 -7.75
CA TRP A 48 -5.00 0.43 -8.73
C TRP A 48 -4.90 -0.95 -8.08
N HIS A 49 -3.87 -1.19 -7.27
CA HIS A 49 -3.66 -2.45 -6.55
C HIS A 49 -4.82 -2.76 -5.58
N LEU A 50 -5.32 -1.75 -4.87
CA LEU A 50 -6.51 -1.91 -4.03
C LEU A 50 -7.76 -2.21 -4.88
N ARG A 51 -7.92 -1.56 -6.03
CA ARG A 51 -9.09 -1.71 -6.89
C ARG A 51 -9.19 -3.09 -7.51
N VAL A 52 -8.08 -3.65 -8.00
CA VAL A 52 -8.07 -5.02 -8.53
C VAL A 52 -8.33 -6.06 -7.43
N ASN A 53 -7.95 -5.74 -6.18
CA ASN A 53 -8.18 -6.58 -5.01
C ASN A 53 -9.45 -6.22 -4.20
N GLN A 54 -10.39 -5.45 -4.78
CA GLN A 54 -11.60 -4.96 -4.12
C GLN A 54 -12.42 -6.07 -3.43
N HIS A 55 -12.37 -7.29 -3.96
CA HIS A 55 -13.09 -8.45 -3.42
C HIS A 55 -12.60 -8.88 -2.03
N LEU A 56 -11.35 -8.55 -1.66
CA LEU A 56 -10.72 -8.83 -0.36
C LEU A 56 -10.89 -7.68 0.66
N LEU A 57 -11.32 -6.50 0.19
CA LEU A 57 -11.51 -5.32 1.04
C LEU A 57 -12.90 -5.32 1.68
N ASN A 58 -13.01 -4.82 2.91
CA ASN A 58 -14.29 -4.78 3.62
C ASN A 58 -15.26 -3.70 3.09
N LYS A 59 -14.74 -2.73 2.34
CA LYS A 59 -15.44 -1.57 1.79
C LYS A 59 -14.88 -1.21 0.42
N PRO A 60 -15.62 -0.45 -0.41
CA PRO A 60 -15.08 0.16 -1.62
C PRO A 60 -13.81 0.97 -1.36
N VAL A 61 -12.83 0.93 -2.28
CA VAL A 61 -11.55 1.66 -2.15
C VAL A 61 -11.77 3.13 -1.80
N GLU A 62 -12.75 3.78 -2.44
CA GLU A 62 -13.07 5.20 -2.27
C GLU A 62 -13.57 5.54 -0.86
N GLN A 63 -14.04 4.55 -0.09
CA GLN A 63 -14.44 4.71 1.31
C GLN A 63 -13.31 4.40 2.29
N LEU A 64 -12.28 3.66 1.87
CA LEU A 64 -11.10 3.36 2.67
C LEU A 64 -10.05 4.47 2.53
N VAL A 65 -9.85 4.96 1.31
CA VAL A 65 -8.89 6.00 0.96
C VAL A 65 -9.57 7.02 0.05
N ASN A 66 -9.95 8.15 0.63
CA ASN A 66 -10.40 9.31 -0.15
C ASN A 66 -9.21 10.17 -0.61
N ASP A 67 -9.48 11.20 -1.41
CA ASP A 67 -8.45 12.08 -1.99
C ASP A 67 -7.55 12.72 -0.92
N ASN A 68 -8.14 13.22 0.17
CA ASN A 68 -7.39 13.84 1.27
C ASN A 68 -6.49 12.82 1.98
N THR A 69 -7.00 11.62 2.23
CA THR A 69 -6.22 10.52 2.82
C THR A 69 -5.05 10.14 1.91
N LEU A 70 -5.30 10.00 0.61
CA LEU A 70 -4.26 9.64 -0.36
C LEU A 70 -3.14 10.67 -0.41
N VAL A 71 -3.49 11.96 -0.47
CA VAL A 71 -2.52 13.06 -0.45
C VAL A 71 -1.72 13.04 0.84
N ALA A 72 -2.37 12.90 2.00
CA ALA A 72 -1.70 12.85 3.29
C ALA A 72 -0.73 11.66 3.39
N LEU A 73 -1.15 10.45 2.98
CA LEU A 73 -0.29 9.27 3.01
C LEU A 73 0.93 9.44 2.07
N ALA A 74 0.73 9.96 0.86
CA ALA A 74 1.82 10.18 -0.08
C ALA A 74 2.84 11.20 0.43
N LEU A 75 2.40 12.27 1.09
CA LEU A 75 3.28 13.27 1.70
C LEU A 75 4.02 12.72 2.92
N LEU A 76 3.32 12.02 3.82
CA LEU A 76 3.94 11.40 5.00
C LEU A 76 5.03 10.40 4.59
N VAL A 77 4.75 9.55 3.61
CA VAL A 77 5.75 8.63 3.04
C VAL A 77 6.90 9.42 2.41
N ALA A 78 6.63 10.48 1.64
CA ALA A 78 7.70 11.26 1.02
C ALA A 78 8.62 11.93 2.05
N GLU A 79 8.05 12.47 3.12
CA GLU A 79 8.75 13.28 4.13
C GLU A 79 9.38 12.44 5.26
N SER A 80 9.02 11.17 5.42
CA SER A 80 9.55 10.33 6.52
C SER A 80 11.07 10.14 6.45
N LEU A 81 11.70 9.83 7.59
CA LEU A 81 13.07 9.33 7.61
C LEU A 81 13.12 7.85 7.19
N ALA A 82 14.30 7.37 6.79
CA ALA A 82 14.48 5.98 6.38
C ALA A 82 14.24 5.01 7.55
N GLU A 83 14.61 5.39 8.77
CA GLU A 83 14.39 4.64 10.00
C GLU A 83 12.90 4.51 10.36
N GLN A 84 12.05 5.36 9.78
CA GLN A 84 10.60 5.35 10.00
C GLN A 84 9.85 4.47 8.99
N LYS A 85 10.56 3.68 8.16
CA LYS A 85 9.96 2.80 7.16
C LYS A 85 8.80 1.98 7.72
N GLU A 86 9.05 1.19 8.76
CA GLU A 86 8.05 0.28 9.33
C GLU A 86 6.84 1.04 9.90
N LEU A 87 7.08 2.20 10.51
CA LEU A 87 6.00 3.08 10.97
C LEU A 87 5.10 3.55 9.83
N MET A 88 5.69 3.95 8.69
CA MET A 88 4.93 4.38 7.51
C MET A 88 4.15 3.23 6.87
N ILE A 89 4.75 2.04 6.79
CA ILE A 89 4.06 0.83 6.31
C ILE A 89 2.83 0.56 7.15
N HIS A 90 2.98 0.45 8.48
CA HIS A 90 1.87 0.16 9.38
C HIS A 90 0.80 1.26 9.38
N LEU A 91 1.21 2.52 9.23
CA LEU A 91 0.26 3.63 9.10
C LEU A 91 -0.61 3.46 7.85
N VAL A 92 -0.02 3.12 6.71
CA VAL A 92 -0.77 2.89 5.46
C VAL A 92 -1.66 1.65 5.58
N GLU A 93 -1.14 0.55 6.14
CA GLU A 93 -1.91 -0.68 6.39
C GLU A 93 -3.17 -0.41 7.23
N HIS A 94 -3.09 0.50 8.22
CA HIS A 94 -4.21 0.82 9.11
C HIS A 94 -5.46 1.35 8.39
N PHE A 95 -5.30 1.98 7.22
CA PHE A 95 -6.43 2.49 6.43
C PHE A 95 -7.07 1.41 5.53
N ILE A 96 -6.44 0.26 5.36
CA ILE A 96 -6.86 -0.77 4.40
C ILE A 96 -7.53 -1.91 5.17
N LEU A 97 -8.82 -1.75 5.43
CA LEU A 97 -9.58 -2.76 6.16
C LEU A 97 -9.95 -3.94 5.26
N LEU A 98 -9.50 -5.14 5.65
CA LEU A 98 -9.77 -6.39 4.95
C LEU A 98 -11.08 -7.01 5.41
N LYS A 99 -11.72 -7.81 4.55
CA LYS A 99 -12.81 -8.69 4.98
C LYS A 99 -12.27 -9.64 6.04
N LYS A 100 -13.05 -9.84 7.10
CA LYS A 100 -12.79 -10.90 8.06
C LYS A 100 -13.30 -12.19 7.44
N ASP A 101 -12.50 -13.25 7.46
CA ASP A 101 -13.00 -14.58 7.12
C ASP A 101 -14.18 -14.88 8.07
N MET A 102 -15.36 -15.10 7.50
CA MET A 102 -16.49 -15.62 8.25
C MET A 102 -16.12 -17.06 8.63
N LYS A 103 -15.50 -17.22 9.79
CA LYS A 103 -15.57 -18.50 10.51
C LYS A 103 -17.00 -18.59 11.06
N ASP A 104 -17.89 -19.12 10.23
CA ASP A 104 -19.17 -19.69 10.68
C ASP A 104 -18.90 -20.92 11.56
#